data_AF-A0A2I3C1Z7-F1
#
_entry.id   AF-A0A2I3C1Z7-F1
#
_cell.length_a   1.000
_cell.length_b   1.000
_cell.length_c   1.000
_cell.angle_alpha   90.00
_cell.angle_beta   90.00
_cell.angle_gamma   90.00
#
_symmetry.space_group_name_H-M   'P 1'
#
loop_
_entity.id
_entity.type
_entity.pdbx_description
1 polymer ?
#
loop_
_entity_poly.entity_id
_entity_poly.type
_entity_poly.pdbx_seq_one_letter_code
_entity_poly.pdbx_strand_id
1 'polypeptide(L)' 'MAFALVDQVGLAEQTDIIDIAFDDVLFSRYGVTIPVLKYQDSELNWPFDLEQLTHWLDNNGITYHS' A
#
# COMPACT_ATOMS: atom_id res chain seq x y z
N MET A 1 7.32 -3.11 -9.04
CA MET A 1 7.25 -1.98 -8.08
C MET A 1 5.90 -2.05 -7.38
N ALA A 2 5.80 -1.74 -6.08
CA ALA A 2 4.57 -1.89 -5.30
C ALA A 2 3.32 -1.32 -5.97
N PHE A 3 3.42 -0.08 -6.47
CA PHE A 3 2.30 0.61 -7.12
C PHE A 3 1.79 -0.10 -8.38
N ALA A 4 2.67 -0.80 -9.12
CA ALA A 4 2.23 -1.55 -10.31
C ALA A 4 1.32 -2.73 -9.96
N LEU A 5 1.47 -3.34 -8.77
CA LEU A 5 0.55 -4.38 -8.30
C LEU A 5 -0.81 -3.78 -7.89
N VAL A 6 -0.81 -2.57 -7.33
CA VAL A 6 -2.04 -1.83 -7.00
C VAL A 6 -2.81 -1.44 -8.26
N ASP A 7 -2.10 -1.04 -9.31
CA ASP A 7 -2.70 -0.75 -10.63
C ASP A 7 -3.29 -2.02 -11.27
N GLN A 8 -2.61 -3.16 -11.14
CA GLN A 8 -3.12 -4.45 -11.65
C GLN A 8 -4.45 -4.89 -11.02
N VAL A 9 -4.74 -4.48 -9.78
CA VAL A 9 -6.03 -4.78 -9.11
C VAL A 9 -7.05 -3.65 -9.28
N GLY A 10 -6.78 -2.67 -10.14
CA GLY A 10 -7.71 -1.58 -10.45
C GLY A 10 -7.93 -0.59 -9.30
N LEU A 11 -6.98 -0.51 -8.34
CA LEU A 11 -7.06 0.39 -7.20
C LEU A 11 -6.19 1.65 -7.34
N ALA A 12 -5.51 1.83 -8.47
CA ALA A 12 -4.65 2.98 -8.69
C ALA A 12 -5.37 4.32 -8.46
N GLU A 13 -6.59 4.49 -8.98
CA GLU A 13 -7.38 5.72 -8.80
C GLU A 13 -7.90 5.92 -7.36
N GLN A 14 -7.95 4.84 -6.57
CA GLN A 14 -8.43 4.84 -5.19
C GLN A 14 -7.28 4.88 -4.17
N THR A 15 -6.04 4.95 -4.65
CA THR A 15 -4.85 4.91 -3.81
C THR A 15 -4.18 6.28 -3.80
N ASP A 16 -4.13 6.89 -2.62
CA ASP A 16 -3.40 8.13 -2.42
C ASP A 16 -1.89 7.87 -2.28
N ILE A 17 -1.10 8.53 -3.12
CA ILE A 17 0.36 8.51 -3.01
C ILE A 17 0.79 9.65 -2.10
N ILE A 18 1.33 9.30 -0.93
CA ILE A 18 1.83 10.27 0.05
C ILE A 18 3.37 10.27 -0.01
N ASP A 19 3.95 11.45 -0.29
CA ASP A 19 5.38 11.67 -0.11
C ASP A 19 5.66 11.99 1.36
N ILE A 20 6.49 11.16 1.99
CA ILE A 20 6.82 11.27 3.41
C ILE A 20 8.09 12.10 3.66
N ALA A 21 8.78 12.59 2.61
CA ALA A 21 10.08 13.23 2.74
C ALA A 21 10.07 14.51 3.62
N PHE A 22 8.92 15.16 3.75
CA PHE A 22 8.75 16.39 4.53
C PHE A 22 7.90 16.20 5.80
N ASP A 23 7.46 14.98 6.10
CA ASP A 23 6.72 14.66 7.32
C ASP A 23 7.63 13.85 8.24
N ASP A 24 8.17 14.50 9.28
CA ASP A 24 9.12 13.87 10.21
C ASP A 24 8.55 12.62 10.90
N VAL A 25 7.24 12.57 11.14
CA VAL A 25 6.58 11.43 11.79
C VAL A 25 6.51 10.25 10.82
N LEU A 26 6.06 10.48 9.60
CA LEU A 26 6.00 9.45 8.56
C LEU A 26 7.39 9.02 8.11
N PHE A 27 8.33 9.95 7.99
CA PHE A 27 9.73 9.68 7.65
C PHE A 27 10.40 8.83 8.73
N SER A 28 10.22 9.16 10.02
CA SER A 28 10.77 8.35 11.10
C SER A 28 10.16 6.94 11.16
N ARG A 29 8.90 6.78 10.74
CA ARG A 29 8.21 5.48 10.77
C ARG A 29 8.49 4.61 9.55
N TYR A 30 8.51 5.20 8.35
CA TYR A 30 8.55 4.47 7.08
C TYR A 30 9.79 4.77 6.23
N GLY A 31 10.67 5.70 6.63
CA GLY A 31 11.79 6.17 5.80
C GLY A 31 12.76 5.07 5.32
N VAL A 32 12.75 3.89 5.95
CA VAL A 32 13.55 2.72 5.55
C VAL A 32 12.72 1.56 4.98
N THR A 33 11.39 1.62 5.09
CA THR A 33 10.47 0.54 4.68
C THR A 33 9.59 0.93 3.48
N ILE A 34 9.61 2.18 3.03
CA ILE A 34 8.90 2.57 1.82
C ILE A 34 9.36 1.76 0.60
N PRO A 35 8.42 1.33 -0.27
CA PRO A 35 6.98 1.63 -0.25
C PRO A 35 6.17 0.77 0.73
N VAL A 36 5.18 1.37 1.41
CA VAL A 36 4.24 0.70 2.32
C VAL A 36 2.82 1.05 1.92
N LEU A 37 1.93 0.05 1.83
CA LEU A 37 0.49 0.30 1.74
C LEU A 37 -0.11 0.36 3.14
N LYS A 38 -0.97 1.34 3.38
CA LYS A 38 -1.64 1.53 4.65
C LYS A 38 -3.13 1.72 4.42
N TYR A 39 -3.94 0.98 5.17
CA TYR A 39 -5.38 1.17 5.23
C TYR A 39 -5.82 1.07 6.68
N GLN A 40 -6.28 2.19 7.25
CA GLN A 40 -6.60 2.31 8.67
C GLN A 40 -5.40 1.88 9.55
N ASP A 41 -5.59 0.83 10.37
CA ASP A 41 -4.56 0.24 11.24
C ASP A 41 -3.76 -0.90 10.56
N SER A 42 -4.11 -1.27 9.33
CA SER A 42 -3.46 -2.35 8.57
C SER A 42 -2.37 -1.82 7.65
N GLU A 43 -1.24 -2.53 7.61
CA GLU A 43 -0.07 -2.14 6.83
C GLU A 43 0.49 -3.35 6.07
N LEU A 44 0.80 -3.14 4.79
CA LEU A 44 1.48 -4.11 3.94
C LEU A 44 2.81 -3.53 3.49
N ASN A 45 3.88 -4.06 4.06
CA ASN A 45 5.26 -3.61 3.77
C ASN A 45 5.77 -4.29 2.51
N TRP A 46 6.40 -3.52 1.63
CA TRP A 46 7.16 -4.09 0.51
C TRP A 46 8.38 -4.87 1.04
N PRO A 47 8.78 -5.99 0.39
CA PRO A 47 8.21 -6.59 -0.81
C PRO A 47 6.97 -7.46 -0.53
N PHE A 48 6.01 -7.39 -1.46
CA PHE A 48 4.87 -8.30 -1.52
C PHE A 48 4.55 -8.66 -2.98
N ASP A 49 3.91 -9.80 -3.18
CA ASP A 49 3.37 -10.23 -4.47
C ASP A 49 1.86 -9.92 -4.60
N LEU A 50 1.27 -10.31 -5.73
CA LEU A 50 -0.14 -10.08 -6.01
C LEU A 50 -1.05 -10.87 -5.05
N GLU A 51 -0.69 -12.10 -4.68
CA GLU A 51 -1.48 -12.95 -3.78
C GLU A 51 -1.52 -12.35 -2.36
N GLN A 52 -0.37 -11.88 -1.87
CA GLN A 52 -0.26 -11.17 -0.59
C GLN A 52 -1.05 -9.85 -0.62
N LEU A 53 -1.03 -9.13 -1.74
CA LEU A 53 -1.83 -7.92 -1.91
C LEU A 53 -3.33 -8.24 -1.86
N THR A 54 -3.81 -9.21 -2.64
CA THR A 54 -5.23 -9.59 -2.67
C THR A 54 -5.72 -10.07 -1.31
N HIS A 55 -4.93 -10.90 -0.62
CA HIS A 55 -5.27 -11.33 0.74
C HIS A 55 -5.34 -10.17 1.72
N TRP A 56 -4.42 -9.21 1.61
CA TRP A 56 -4.45 -8.01 2.44
C TRP A 56 -5.69 -7.15 2.14
N LEU A 57 -6.05 -6.97 0.87
CA LEU A 57 -7.27 -6.24 0.48
C LEU A 57 -8.53 -6.91 1.02
N ASP A 58 -8.64 -8.24 0.87
CA ASP A 58 -9.76 -9.04 1.37
C ASP A 58 -9.90 -8.93 2.90
N ASN A 59 -8.78 -9.05 3.63
CA ASN A 59 -8.75 -8.91 5.08
C ASN A 59 -9.19 -7.52 5.57
N ASN A 60 -9.00 -6.50 4.73
CA ASN A 60 -9.41 -5.12 5.00
C ASN A 60 -10.80 -4.77 4.44
N GLY A 61 -11.47 -5.72 3.77
CA GLY A 61 -12.78 -5.49 3.14
C GLY A 61 -12.75 -4.51 1.97
N ILE A 62 -11.58 -4.34 1.32
CA ILE A 62 -11.42 -3.44 0.17
C ILE A 62 -11.86 -4.20 -1.08
N THR A 63 -12.84 -3.66 -1.79
CA THR A 63 -13.28 -4.23 -3.07
C THR A 63 -12.33 -3.78 -4.18
N TYR A 64 -11.75 -4.72 -4.89
CA TYR A 64 -10.89 -4.48 -6.06
C TYR A 64 -11.47 -5.18 -7.29
N HIS A 65 -11.18 -4.65 -8.47
CA HIS A 65 -11.61 -5.26 -9.72
C HIS A 65 -10.43 -6.07 -10.27
N SER A 66 -10.57 -7.40 -10.27
CA SER A 66 -9.65 -8.32 -10.95
C SER A 66 -9.85 -8.32 -12.46
#